data_AF-A0AAD7YZJ4-F1
#
_entry.id   AF-A0AAD7YZJ4-F1
#
_cell.length_a   1.000
_cell.length_b   1.000
_cell.length_c   1.000
_cell.angle_alpha   90.00
_cell.angle_beta   90.00
_cell.angle_gamma   90.00
#
_symmetry.space_group_name_H-M   'P 1'
#
loop_
_entity.id
_entity.type
_entity.pdbx_description
1 polymer ?
#
loop_
_entity_poly.entity_id
_entity_poly.type
_entity_poly.pdbx_seq_one_letter_code
_entity_poly.pdbx_strand_id
1 'polypeptide(L)'
;MFRFLVLLTGCVVLCAGYKVEPKCGENEEYTDCKLTCPPEVCFSISAFYDCEDAEPCTKGCACKPGYLRKNIDTPCIPTCKCPQRINAPECQDKE
;
A
#
# COMPACT_ATOMS: atom_id res chain seq x y z
N MET A 1 35.90 13.20 37.91
CA MET A 1 35.87 13.54 36.47
C MET A 1 35.44 12.32 35.64
N PHE A 2 34.19 11.85 35.72
CA PHE A 2 33.70 10.73 34.86
C PHE A 2 32.20 10.85 34.52
N ARG A 3 31.60 12.03 34.72
CA ARG A 3 30.16 12.26 34.48
C ARG A 3 29.83 12.88 33.12
N PHE A 4 30.82 13.24 32.31
CA PHE A 4 30.63 13.86 31.00
C PHE A 4 30.75 12.88 29.81
N LEU A 5 31.34 11.70 30.00
CA LEU A 5 31.60 10.72 28.92
C LEU A 5 30.37 9.88 28.50
N VAL A 6 29.30 9.87 29.30
CA VAL A 6 28.07 9.09 29.00
C VAL A 6 27.11 9.85 28.07
N LEU A 7 27.19 11.18 28.03
CA LEU A 7 26.26 12.01 27.24
C LEU A 7 26.61 12.03 25.74
N LEU A 8 27.89 11.93 25.38
CA LEU A 8 28.33 11.93 23.99
C LEU A 8 28.19 10.56 23.31
N THR A 9 28.28 9.47 24.08
CA THR A 9 28.17 8.09 23.56
C THR A 9 26.71 7.62 23.45
N GLY A 10 25.81 8.14 24.30
CA GLY A 10 24.38 7.80 24.26
C GLY A 10 23.66 8.23 22.98
N CYS A 11 24.09 9.34 22.36
CA CYS A 11 23.50 9.83 21.11
C CYS A 11 23.82 8.91 19.92
N VAL A 12 25.03 8.36 19.86
CA VAL A 12 25.49 7.50 18.76
C VAL A 12 24.79 6.14 18.77
N VAL A 13 24.50 5.60 19.96
CA VAL A 13 23.82 4.30 20.12
C VAL A 13 22.36 4.35 19.64
N LEU A 14 21.69 5.49 19.74
CA LEU A 14 20.30 5.67 19.28
C LEU A 14 20.17 5.71 17.75
N CYS A 15 21.21 6.18 17.03
CA CYS A 15 21.15 6.31 15.57
C CYS A 15 21.32 4.98 14.81
N ALA A 16 21.92 3.96 15.43
CA ALA A 16 22.27 2.71 14.74
C ALA A 16 21.09 1.73 14.52
N GLY A 17 19.90 2.02 15.07
CA GLY A 17 18.81 1.05 15.14
C GLY A 17 17.43 1.50 14.67
N TYR A 18 17.26 2.74 14.20
CA TYR A 18 15.92 3.18 13.77
C TYR A 18 15.60 2.62 12.37
N LYS A 19 14.85 1.52 12.32
CA LYS A 19 14.20 1.08 11.07
C LYS A 19 13.09 2.08 10.75
N VAL A 20 13.25 2.84 9.67
CA VAL A 20 12.13 3.58 9.09
C VAL A 20 11.22 2.54 8.45
N GLU A 21 10.10 2.25 9.12
CA GLU A 21 9.06 1.48 8.48
C GLU A 21 8.49 2.29 7.32
N PRO A 22 8.42 1.71 6.11
CA PRO A 22 7.81 2.38 4.97
C PRO A 22 6.36 2.72 5.29
N LYS A 23 6.04 4.01 5.25
CA LYS A 23 4.69 4.50 5.57
C LYS A 23 3.80 4.39 4.33
N CYS A 24 2.77 3.54 4.42
CA CYS A 24 1.73 3.46 3.40
C CYS A 24 0.54 4.38 3.72
N GLY A 25 -0.25 4.67 2.69
CA GLY A 25 -1.45 5.49 2.78
C GLY A 25 -2.63 4.75 3.44
N GLU A 26 -3.78 5.43 3.44
CA GLU A 26 -5.02 4.84 3.92
C GLU A 26 -5.42 3.63 3.07
N ASN A 27 -5.82 2.54 3.73
CA ASN A 27 -6.23 1.28 3.10
C ASN A 27 -5.15 0.64 2.21
N GLU A 28 -3.90 0.97 2.47
CA GLU A 28 -2.73 0.33 1.87
C GLU A 28 -1.98 -0.52 2.91
N GLU A 29 -1.23 -1.50 2.43
CA GLU A 29 -0.30 -2.28 3.21
C GLU A 29 1.05 -2.37 2.51
N TYR A 30 2.13 -2.30 3.28
CA TYR A 30 3.46 -2.50 2.72
C TYR A 30 3.67 -3.99 2.46
N THR A 31 4.08 -4.33 1.25
CA THR A 31 4.40 -5.69 0.83
C THR A 31 5.78 -5.74 0.20
N ASP A 32 6.48 -6.86 0.39
CA ASP A 32 7.73 -7.15 -0.33
C ASP A 32 7.49 -7.54 -1.80
N CYS A 33 6.23 -7.80 -2.19
CA CYS A 33 5.84 -8.21 -3.53
C CYS A 33 4.51 -7.54 -3.92
N LYS A 34 4.59 -6.29 -4.37
CA LYS A 34 3.50 -5.54 -4.99
C LYS A 34 3.46 -5.86 -6.48
N LEU A 35 2.31 -6.39 -6.90
CA LEU A 35 2.01 -6.65 -8.31
C LEU A 35 1.63 -5.37 -9.03
N THR A 36 2.01 -5.26 -10.31
CA THR A 36 1.64 -4.16 -11.22
C THR A 36 0.57 -4.58 -12.23
N CYS A 37 0.37 -5.88 -12.41
CA CYS A 37 -0.63 -6.48 -13.30
C CYS A 37 -1.49 -7.49 -12.55
N PRO A 38 -2.84 -7.39 -12.60
CA PRO A 38 -3.59 -6.24 -13.10
C PRO A 38 -3.35 -4.99 -12.22
N PRO A 39 -3.50 -3.76 -12.75
CA PRO A 39 -3.27 -2.56 -11.97
C PRO A 39 -4.31 -2.41 -10.86
N GLU A 40 -3.93 -1.87 -9.71
CA GLU A 40 -4.80 -1.70 -8.53
C GLU A 40 -5.73 -0.47 -8.67
N VAL A 41 -6.41 -0.35 -9.80
CA VAL A 41 -7.38 0.73 -10.09
C VAL A 41 -8.77 0.17 -10.34
N CYS A 42 -9.81 0.97 -10.06
CA CYS A 42 -11.21 0.58 -10.22
C CYS A 42 -11.54 0.09 -11.64
N PHE A 43 -10.90 0.65 -12.68
CA PHE A 43 -11.09 0.21 -14.06
C PHE A 43 -10.71 -1.27 -14.28
N SER A 44 -9.81 -1.80 -13.45
CA SER A 44 -9.36 -3.19 -13.56
C SER A 44 -10.41 -4.23 -13.26
N ILE A 45 -11.51 -3.83 -12.62
CA ILE A 45 -12.67 -4.69 -12.38
C ILE A 45 -13.34 -5.11 -13.69
N SER A 46 -13.31 -4.21 -14.70
CA SER A 46 -14.06 -4.36 -15.95
C SER A 46 -13.18 -4.63 -17.17
N ALA A 47 -11.87 -4.79 -16.98
CA ALA A 47 -10.90 -4.97 -18.05
C ALA A 47 -10.19 -6.32 -17.91
N PHE A 48 -9.87 -6.92 -19.05
CA PHE A 48 -8.99 -8.07 -19.12
C PHE A 48 -7.55 -7.58 -19.32
N TYR A 49 -6.62 -8.11 -18.53
CA TYR A 49 -5.20 -7.84 -18.65
C TYR A 49 -4.49 -9.15 -18.94
N ASP A 50 -3.63 -9.13 -19.95
CA ASP A 50 -2.63 -10.17 -20.15
C ASP A 50 -1.44 -9.88 -19.23
N CYS A 51 -1.13 -10.81 -18.33
CA CYS A 51 -0.03 -10.69 -17.39
C CYS A 51 1.05 -11.76 -17.62
N GLU A 52 1.08 -12.42 -18.78
CA GLU A 52 2.09 -13.44 -19.10
C GLU A 52 3.52 -12.85 -19.08
N ASP A 53 3.70 -11.67 -19.65
CA ASP A 53 4.95 -10.90 -19.66
C ASP A 53 4.97 -9.77 -18.61
N ALA A 54 4.27 -9.93 -17.50
CA ALA A 54 4.25 -8.91 -16.45
C ALA A 54 5.62 -8.76 -15.78
N GLU A 55 6.00 -7.52 -15.51
CA GLU A 55 7.22 -7.22 -14.75
C GLU A 55 7.20 -7.93 -13.38
N PRO A 56 8.37 -8.40 -12.90
CA PRO A 56 8.47 -8.97 -11.56
C PRO A 56 7.90 -8.03 -10.50
N CYS A 57 7.26 -8.61 -9.47
CA CYS A 57 6.74 -7.79 -8.39
C CYS A 57 7.85 -7.01 -7.67
N THR A 58 7.50 -5.85 -7.13
CA THR A 58 8.44 -4.94 -6.48
C THR A 58 8.00 -4.65 -5.06
N LYS A 59 8.91 -4.25 -4.16
CA LYS A 59 8.50 -3.83 -2.81
C LYS A 59 7.73 -2.52 -2.88
N GLY A 60 6.65 -2.39 -2.11
CA GLY A 60 5.89 -1.14 -2.06
C GLY A 60 4.53 -1.25 -1.36
N CYS A 61 3.77 -0.17 -1.42
CA CYS A 61 2.42 -0.10 -0.84
C CYS A 61 1.37 -0.60 -1.85
N ALA A 62 0.72 -1.71 -1.52
CA ALA A 62 -0.40 -2.29 -2.24
C ALA A 62 -1.73 -1.89 -1.59
N CYS A 63 -2.82 -1.83 -2.35
CA CYS A 63 -4.15 -1.72 -1.74
C CYS A 63 -4.45 -2.99 -0.97
N LYS A 64 -5.04 -2.85 0.22
CA LYS A 64 -5.52 -4.00 0.99
C LYS A 64 -6.58 -4.78 0.21
N PRO A 65 -6.76 -6.09 0.50
CA PRO A 65 -7.84 -6.88 -0.11
C PRO A 65 -9.20 -6.18 0.02
N GLY A 66 -9.93 -6.07 -1.09
CA GLY A 66 -11.23 -5.37 -1.14
C GLY A 66 -11.15 -3.85 -1.32
N TYR A 67 -9.96 -3.32 -1.61
CA TYR A 67 -9.75 -1.91 -1.93
C TYR A 67 -9.04 -1.76 -3.29
N LEU A 68 -9.38 -0.69 -4.01
CA LEU A 68 -8.76 -0.30 -5.27
C LEU A 68 -8.63 1.22 -5.33
N ARG A 69 -7.72 1.74 -6.14
CA ARG A 69 -7.60 3.19 -6.37
C ARG A 69 -8.65 3.64 -7.37
N LYS A 70 -9.20 4.83 -7.23
CA LYS A 70 -10.11 5.38 -8.25
C LYS A 70 -9.37 5.58 -9.58
N ASN A 71 -8.17 6.17 -9.50
CA ASN A 71 -7.21 6.37 -10.58
C ASN A 71 -5.79 6.08 -10.05
N ILE A 72 -4.80 6.05 -10.95
CA ILE A 72 -3.37 6.03 -10.58
C ILE A 72 -3.08 7.17 -9.57
N ASP A 73 -2.24 6.89 -8.59
CA ASP A 73 -1.79 7.81 -7.52
C ASP A 73 -2.90 8.38 -6.61
N THR A 74 -4.11 7.79 -6.63
CA THR A 74 -5.16 8.12 -5.66
C THR A 74 -5.18 7.14 -4.49
N PRO A 75 -5.73 7.51 -3.31
CA PRO A 75 -5.88 6.57 -2.20
C PRO A 75 -6.72 5.34 -2.56
N CYS A 76 -6.47 4.23 -1.85
CA CYS A 76 -7.27 3.02 -1.98
C CYS A 76 -8.66 3.23 -1.32
N ILE A 77 -9.71 3.02 -2.10
CA ILE A 77 -11.11 3.10 -1.67
C ILE A 77 -11.73 1.69 -1.66
N PRO A 78 -12.74 1.42 -0.82
CA PRO A 78 -13.47 0.15 -0.88
C PRO A 78 -13.96 -0.13 -2.30
N THR A 79 -13.83 -1.37 -2.76
CA THR A 79 -14.22 -1.76 -4.13
C THR A 79 -15.69 -1.40 -4.46
N CYS A 80 -16.58 -1.37 -3.47
CA CYS A 80 -17.97 -0.91 -3.66
C CYS A 80 -18.13 0.59 -3.96
N LYS A 81 -17.10 1.41 -3.71
CA LYS A 81 -17.04 2.81 -4.15
C LYS A 81 -16.48 2.98 -5.56
N CYS A 82 -16.08 1.89 -6.23
CA CYS A 82 -15.72 1.93 -7.64
C CYS A 82 -16.98 2.05 -8.51
N PRO A 83 -16.97 2.92 -9.55
CA PRO A 83 -18.11 3.06 -10.48
C PRO A 83 -18.60 1.75 -11.10
N GLN A 84 -17.68 0.80 -11.30
CA GLN A 84 -17.90 -0.51 -11.91
C GLN A 84 -18.69 -1.48 -11.01
N ARG A 85 -18.83 -1.17 -9.71
CA ARG A 85 -19.45 -2.05 -8.70
C ARG A 85 -20.72 -1.48 -8.08
N ILE A 86 -21.19 -0.31 -8.51
CA ILE A 86 -22.39 0.35 -7.94
C ILE A 86 -23.63 -0.57 -8.01
N ASN A 87 -23.74 -1.36 -9.07
CA ASN A 87 -24.87 -2.29 -9.27
C ASN A 87 -24.57 -3.71 -8.80
N ALA A 88 -23.42 -3.96 -8.17
CA ALA A 88 -23.07 -5.28 -7.68
C ALA A 88 -23.89 -5.59 -6.42
N PRO A 89 -24.57 -6.75 -6.34
CA PRO A 89 -25.43 -7.09 -5.20
C PRO A 89 -24.72 -6.97 -3.85
N GLU A 90 -23.44 -7.37 -3.77
CA GLU A 90 -22.64 -7.29 -2.55
C GLU A 90 -22.34 -5.86 -2.06
N CYS A 91 -22.62 -4.85 -2.89
CA CYS A 91 -22.40 -3.44 -2.61
C CYS A 91 -23.67 -2.65 -2.31
N GLN A 92 -24.85 -3.29 -2.40
CA GLN A 92 -26.15 -2.63 -2.27
C GLN A 92 -26.66 -2.55 -0.82
N ASP A 93 -26.01 -3.24 0.12
CA ASP A 93 -26.48 -3.39 1.51
C ASP A 93 -25.59 -2.69 2.57
N LYS A 94 -24.80 -1.68 2.17
CA LYS A 94 -23.88 -0.97 3.06
C LYS A 94 -24.27 0.52 3.19
N GLU A 95 -25.43 0.78 3.80
CA GLU A 95 -25.73 2.06 4.45
C GLU A 95 -24.97 2.19 5.79
#